data_AF-A0A383BLP8-F1
#
_entry.id   AF-A0A383BLP8-F1
#
_cell.length_a   1.000
_cell.length_b   1.000
_cell.length_c   1.000
_cell.angle_alpha   90.00
_cell.angle_beta   90.00
_cell.angle_gamma   90.00
#
_symmetry.space_group_name_H-M   'P 1'
#
loop_
_entity.id
_entity.type
_entity.pdbx_description
1 polymer ?
#
loop_
_entity_poly.entity_id
_entity_poly.type
_entity_poly.pdbx_seq_one_letter_code
_entity_poly.pdbx_strand_id
1 'polypeptide(L)'
;EGIKNVAHRHKMADFWGIPRTRLDEVAEMSNTGMAVGMMERALKGEVQAMFLIYATHIDLPDSYNLVRPALTKTFSVVQEIYTQAPNNLYADVILPAATWGEWVGGTYIQSERRIYVVDGTANPIKGTRPDMDMVIDKGKMIAERLGLDADKIFPYERKANGYYDPEDVFREFIRASEGSDADLTGILQVEGQTGKSPYEQIRELRGIQWPAPTAEIAKHGGTERRYMRQEGPWPGKPYSDFRTP
;
A
#
# COMPACT_ATOMS: atom_id res chain seq x y z
N GLU A 1 -6.47 15.09 3.27
CA GLU A 1 -6.33 13.92 4.18
C GLU A 1 -5.08 14.06 5.05
N GLY A 2 -4.67 13.00 5.75
CA GLY A 2 -3.37 12.88 6.40
C GLY A 2 -3.41 12.74 7.92
N ILE A 3 -2.24 12.45 8.50
CA ILE A 3 -2.08 12.18 9.94
C ILE A 3 -2.38 13.41 10.83
N LYS A 4 -2.26 14.63 10.29
CA LYS A 4 -2.60 15.89 10.99
C LYS A 4 -4.10 16.20 10.99
N ASN A 5 -4.90 15.48 10.20
CA ASN A 5 -6.33 15.71 10.09
C ASN A 5 -7.09 14.76 11.03
N VAL A 6 -7.61 15.30 12.13
CA VAL A 6 -8.31 14.54 13.18
C VAL A 6 -9.50 13.74 12.62
N ALA A 7 -10.35 14.36 11.80
CA ALA A 7 -11.50 13.69 11.21
C ALA A 7 -11.09 12.52 10.32
N HIS A 8 -10.04 12.70 9.51
CA HIS A 8 -9.51 11.64 8.66
C HIS A 8 -8.89 10.50 9.48
N ARG A 9 -8.12 10.79 10.53
CA ARG A 9 -7.60 9.76 11.45
C ARG A 9 -8.73 8.96 12.08
N HIS A 10 -9.75 9.63 12.60
CA HIS A 10 -10.86 8.96 13.27
C HIS A 10 -11.64 8.08 12.31
N LYS A 11 -11.90 8.56 11.08
CA LYS A 11 -12.47 7.74 10.00
C LYS A 11 -11.65 6.46 9.77
N MET A 12 -10.34 6.57 9.64
CA MET A 12 -9.47 5.41 9.37
C MET A 12 -9.36 4.46 10.57
N ALA A 13 -9.32 4.98 11.79
CA ALA A 13 -9.33 4.16 13.00
C ALA A 13 -10.63 3.35 13.11
N ASP A 14 -11.77 4.00 12.85
CA ASP A 14 -13.08 3.33 12.84
C ASP A 14 -13.14 2.27 11.73
N PHE A 15 -12.66 2.60 10.52
CA PHE A 15 -12.59 1.68 9.38
C PHE A 15 -11.76 0.43 9.67
N TRP A 16 -10.57 0.60 10.26
CA TRP A 16 -9.72 -0.53 10.69
C TRP A 16 -10.17 -1.19 12.00
N GLY A 17 -11.21 -0.67 12.66
CA GLY A 17 -11.74 -1.21 13.91
C GLY A 17 -10.76 -1.13 15.09
N ILE A 18 -9.89 -0.11 15.11
CA ILE A 18 -8.91 0.15 16.17
C ILE A 18 -9.33 1.36 17.03
N PRO A 19 -8.87 1.47 18.30
CA PRO A 19 -9.13 2.67 19.10
C PRO A 19 -8.57 3.93 18.42
N ARG A 20 -9.38 4.99 18.32
CA ARG A 20 -8.96 6.28 17.76
C ARG A 20 -7.70 6.85 18.41
N THR A 21 -7.54 6.61 19.72
CA THR A 21 -6.37 7.02 20.51
C THR A 21 -5.05 6.51 19.92
N ARG A 22 -5.03 5.34 19.25
CA ARG A 22 -3.83 4.82 18.58
C ARG A 22 -3.32 5.76 17.50
N LEU A 23 -4.20 6.28 16.65
CA LEU A 23 -3.81 7.24 15.61
C LEU A 23 -3.63 8.65 16.17
N ASP A 24 -4.28 8.97 17.30
CA ASP A 24 -4.04 10.21 18.02
C ASP A 24 -2.60 10.26 18.55
N GLU A 25 -2.14 9.21 19.24
CA GLU A 25 -0.76 9.05 19.74
C GLU A 25 0.27 9.10 18.60
N VAL A 26 0.01 8.41 17.49
CA VAL A 26 0.94 8.36 16.34
C VAL A 26 1.21 9.74 15.75
N ALA A 27 0.24 10.65 15.72
CA ALA A 27 0.47 11.97 15.13
C ALA A 27 1.32 12.90 16.02
N GLU A 28 1.42 12.60 17.31
CA GLU A 28 2.25 13.36 18.25
C GLU A 28 3.68 12.80 18.33
N MET A 29 3.96 11.64 17.73
CA MET A 29 5.29 11.05 17.73
C MET A 29 6.27 11.90 16.91
N SER A 30 7.45 12.15 17.47
CA SER A 30 8.57 12.74 16.73
C SER A 30 9.17 11.72 15.75
N ASN A 31 9.62 12.20 14.59
CA ASN A 31 10.20 11.37 13.53
C ASN A 31 9.21 10.35 12.92
N THR A 32 8.10 10.89 12.41
CA THR A 32 6.96 10.15 11.84
C THR A 32 7.35 9.32 10.62
N GLY A 33 7.70 8.04 10.81
CA GLY A 33 7.65 7.01 9.76
C GLY A 33 8.52 7.20 8.51
N MET A 34 9.40 8.20 8.47
CA MET A 34 10.30 8.41 7.33
C MET A 34 11.46 7.42 7.41
N ALA A 35 11.87 6.88 6.25
CA ALA A 35 12.87 5.80 6.20
C ALA A 35 14.19 6.16 6.90
N VAL A 36 14.72 7.37 6.68
CA VAL A 36 15.94 7.86 7.36
C VAL A 36 15.75 7.90 8.88
N GLY A 37 14.62 8.43 9.33
CA GLY A 37 14.30 8.51 10.74
C GLY A 37 14.12 7.16 11.43
N MET A 38 13.53 6.20 10.72
CA MET A 38 13.44 4.81 11.17
C MET A 38 14.84 4.20 11.35
N MET A 39 15.79 4.50 10.46
CA MET A 39 17.19 4.06 10.59
C MET A 39 17.91 4.74 11.76
N GLU A 40 17.70 6.03 12.00
CA GLU A 40 18.27 6.72 13.18
C GLU A 40 17.79 6.10 14.49
N ARG A 41 16.51 5.76 14.55
CA ARG A 41 15.88 5.10 15.71
C ARG A 41 16.38 3.67 15.88
N ALA A 42 16.53 2.92 14.80
CA ALA A 42 17.16 1.60 14.81
C ALA A 42 18.61 1.66 15.33
N LEU A 43 19.39 2.67 14.91
CA LEU A 43 20.76 2.86 15.40
C LEU A 43 20.81 3.11 16.92
N LYS A 44 19.80 3.77 17.48
CA LYS A 44 19.60 3.99 18.92
C LYS A 44 18.99 2.79 19.66
N GLY A 45 18.57 1.74 18.94
CA GLY A 45 17.92 0.55 19.51
C GLY A 45 16.41 0.73 19.79
N GLU A 46 15.79 1.79 19.30
CA GLU A 46 14.35 2.07 19.49
C GLU A 46 13.48 1.33 18.46
N VAL A 47 14.05 0.95 17.32
CA VAL A 47 13.44 0.05 16.35
C VAL A 47 14.21 -1.26 16.43
N GLN A 48 13.50 -2.35 16.71
CA GLN A 48 14.11 -3.66 16.98
C GLN A 48 13.93 -4.65 15.84
N ALA A 49 12.95 -4.43 14.97
CA ALA A 49 12.66 -5.29 13.84
C ALA A 49 12.27 -4.47 12.61
N MET A 50 12.66 -4.96 11.44
CA MET A 50 12.29 -4.38 10.15
C MET A 50 11.75 -5.46 9.22
N PHE A 51 10.70 -5.14 8.48
CA PHE A 51 10.17 -5.98 7.41
C PHE A 51 10.34 -5.26 6.07
N LEU A 52 11.33 -5.69 5.29
CA LEU A 52 11.68 -5.11 3.99
C LEU A 52 10.95 -5.88 2.89
N ILE A 53 10.12 -5.18 2.12
CA ILE A 53 9.32 -5.73 1.01
C ILE A 53 9.59 -4.87 -0.21
N TYR A 54 10.19 -5.46 -1.26
CA TYR A 54 10.49 -4.77 -2.52
C TYR A 54 11.16 -3.38 -2.35
N ALA A 55 12.04 -3.26 -1.36
CA ALA A 55 12.78 -2.04 -1.03
C ALA A 55 14.23 -2.42 -0.71
N THR A 56 15.23 -1.58 -1.00
CA THR A 56 16.65 -1.91 -0.76
C THR A 56 17.36 -0.86 0.07
N HIS A 57 18.17 -1.27 1.04
CA HIS A 57 18.95 -0.34 1.87
C HIS A 57 19.93 0.54 1.07
N ILE A 58 20.21 0.17 -0.19
CA ILE A 58 21.10 0.90 -1.10
C ILE A 58 20.46 2.19 -1.63
N ASP A 59 19.13 2.28 -1.70
CA ASP A 59 18.45 3.49 -2.17
C ASP A 59 18.36 4.60 -1.09
N LEU A 60 18.72 4.27 0.15
CA LEU A 60 18.72 5.19 1.27
C LEU A 60 20.03 5.98 1.39
N PRO A 61 19.95 7.28 1.75
CA PRO A 61 21.14 8.09 1.96
C PRO A 61 21.94 7.62 3.18
N ASP A 62 23.23 7.97 3.22
CA ASP A 62 24.16 7.65 4.30
C ASP A 62 24.23 6.16 4.65
N SER A 63 24.45 5.33 3.62
CA SER A 63 24.45 3.88 3.79
C SER A 63 25.55 3.38 4.76
N TYR A 64 26.67 4.10 4.86
CA TYR A 64 27.83 3.68 5.64
C TYR A 64 27.73 4.02 7.13
N ASN A 65 27.29 5.23 7.47
CA ASN A 65 27.29 5.67 8.87
C ASN A 65 25.94 5.45 9.55
N LEU A 66 24.85 5.39 8.79
CA LEU A 66 23.50 5.28 9.32
C LEU A 66 22.85 3.93 8.99
N VAL A 67 22.58 3.66 7.72
CA VAL A 67 21.66 2.59 7.32
C VAL A 67 22.21 1.20 7.64
N ARG A 68 23.44 0.89 7.22
CA ARG A 68 24.04 -0.42 7.48
C ARG A 68 24.27 -0.66 8.99
N PRO A 69 24.81 0.29 9.77
CA PRO A 69 24.91 0.13 11.22
C PRO A 69 23.56 0.02 11.94
N ALA A 70 22.49 0.61 11.40
CA ALA A 70 21.14 0.46 11.93
C ALA A 70 20.60 -0.94 11.68
N LEU A 71 20.71 -1.44 10.44
CA LEU A 71 20.24 -2.78 10.05
C LEU A 71 20.94 -3.90 10.83
N THR A 72 22.23 -3.76 11.18
CA THR A 72 22.93 -4.76 12.01
C THR A 72 22.45 -4.80 13.46
N LYS A 73 21.59 -3.86 13.89
CA LYS A 73 20.99 -3.84 15.24
C LYS A 73 19.52 -4.28 15.24
N THR A 74 18.95 -4.60 14.10
CA THR A 74 17.54 -4.99 13.97
C THR A 74 17.38 -6.42 13.50
N PHE A 75 16.35 -7.09 14.01
CA PHE A 75 15.86 -8.34 13.42
C PHE A 75 15.21 -8.04 12.06
N SER A 76 15.83 -8.47 10.97
CA SER A 76 15.45 -8.07 9.62
C SER A 76 14.82 -9.23 8.84
N VAL A 77 13.55 -9.08 8.48
CA VAL A 77 12.84 -9.97 7.56
C VAL A 77 12.86 -9.33 6.17
N VAL A 78 13.28 -10.08 5.14
CA VAL A 78 13.38 -9.59 3.77
C VAL A 78 12.54 -10.45 2.83
N GLN A 79 11.53 -9.86 2.20
CA GLN A 79 10.79 -10.43 1.07
C GLN A 79 11.52 -10.08 -0.23
N GLU A 80 12.11 -11.07 -0.88
CA GLU A 80 13.06 -10.85 -1.98
C GLU A 80 12.92 -11.88 -3.10
N ILE A 81 13.16 -11.44 -4.33
CA ILE A 81 13.11 -12.23 -5.56
C ILE A 81 14.52 -12.58 -6.07
N TYR A 82 15.56 -11.85 -5.66
CA TYR A 82 16.96 -12.09 -6.06
C TYR A 82 17.81 -12.64 -4.92
N THR A 83 18.47 -13.77 -5.15
CA THR A 83 19.39 -14.36 -4.17
C THR A 83 20.56 -13.45 -3.80
N GLN A 84 21.04 -12.61 -4.72
CA GLN A 84 22.16 -11.69 -4.54
C GLN A 84 21.72 -10.27 -4.17
N ALA A 85 20.45 -10.05 -3.81
CA ALA A 85 20.01 -8.73 -3.41
C ALA A 85 20.82 -8.23 -2.21
N PRO A 86 21.29 -6.96 -2.22
CA PRO A 86 22.13 -6.44 -1.14
C PRO A 86 21.51 -6.55 0.25
N ASN A 87 20.19 -6.50 0.39
CA ASN A 87 19.50 -6.65 1.67
C ASN A 87 19.71 -8.02 2.32
N ASN A 88 19.91 -9.07 1.52
CA ASN A 88 20.09 -10.42 2.05
C ASN A 88 21.34 -10.52 2.94
N LEU A 89 22.30 -9.59 2.81
CA LEU A 89 23.46 -9.50 3.69
C LEU A 89 23.14 -9.10 5.14
N TYR A 90 21.97 -8.49 5.36
CA TYR A 90 21.51 -8.01 6.67
C TYR A 90 20.27 -8.77 7.16
N ALA A 91 19.78 -9.76 6.40
CA ALA A 91 18.56 -10.48 6.71
C ALA A 91 18.80 -11.58 7.76
N ASP A 92 17.94 -11.63 8.78
CA ASP A 92 17.82 -12.79 9.66
C ASP A 92 16.87 -13.85 9.07
N VAL A 93 15.88 -13.40 8.31
CA VAL A 93 14.91 -14.25 7.60
C VAL A 93 14.73 -13.74 6.18
N ILE A 94 14.87 -14.64 5.21
CA ILE A 94 14.57 -14.36 3.80
C ILE A 94 13.31 -15.12 3.42
N LEU A 95 12.32 -14.41 2.88
CA LEU A 95 11.06 -14.94 2.37
C LEU A 95 11.09 -14.87 0.83
N PRO A 96 11.13 -16.01 0.12
CA PRO A 96 11.16 -16.02 -1.35
C PRO A 96 9.85 -15.47 -1.93
N ALA A 97 9.93 -14.31 -2.57
CA ALA A 97 8.79 -13.67 -3.22
C ALA A 97 8.66 -14.12 -4.68
N ALA A 98 7.42 -14.12 -5.19
CA ALA A 98 7.13 -14.23 -6.62
C ALA A 98 7.22 -12.84 -7.25
N THR A 99 7.83 -12.72 -8.43
CA THR A 99 7.91 -11.43 -9.12
C THR A 99 6.62 -11.12 -9.89
N TRP A 100 6.39 -9.85 -10.26
CA TRP A 100 5.17 -9.41 -10.95
C TRP A 100 4.86 -10.31 -12.17
N GLY A 101 5.88 -10.65 -12.96
CA GLY A 101 5.72 -11.41 -14.19
C GLY A 101 5.24 -12.84 -13.97
N GLU A 102 5.33 -13.37 -12.75
CA GLU A 102 4.95 -14.73 -12.40
C GLU A 102 3.55 -14.83 -11.78
N TRP A 103 3.05 -13.73 -11.22
CA TRP A 103 1.79 -13.70 -10.47
C TRP A 103 0.62 -13.16 -11.29
N VAL A 104 -0.62 -13.54 -10.96
CA VAL A 104 -1.84 -13.03 -11.60
C VAL A 104 -2.70 -12.31 -10.57
N GLY A 105 -3.16 -11.11 -10.92
CA GLY A 105 -3.92 -10.24 -10.04
C GLY A 105 -3.04 -9.28 -9.25
N GLY A 106 -3.57 -8.09 -9.03
CA GLY A 106 -2.88 -6.95 -8.46
C GLY A 106 -3.11 -5.71 -9.32
N THR A 107 -2.81 -4.54 -8.77
CA THR A 107 -2.98 -3.27 -9.47
C THR A 107 -1.72 -2.41 -9.44
N TYR A 108 -1.42 -1.75 -10.55
CA TYR A 108 -0.44 -0.66 -10.62
C TYR A 108 -1.14 0.67 -10.87
N ILE A 109 -0.61 1.73 -10.26
CA ILE A 109 -1.06 3.10 -10.48
C ILE A 109 0.07 3.87 -11.15
N GLN A 110 -0.15 4.36 -12.36
CA GLN A 110 0.83 5.19 -13.05
C GLN A 110 0.70 6.67 -12.69
N SER A 111 1.72 7.46 -13.03
CA SER A 111 1.81 8.90 -12.69
C SER A 111 0.65 9.75 -13.22
N GLU A 112 -0.03 9.34 -14.28
CA GLU A 112 -1.26 10.01 -14.75
C GLU A 112 -2.52 9.64 -13.94
N ARG A 113 -2.38 8.97 -12.79
CA ARG A 113 -3.46 8.51 -11.88
C ARG A 113 -4.28 7.33 -12.38
N ARG A 114 -3.81 6.60 -13.38
CA ARG A 114 -4.56 5.47 -13.92
C ARG A 114 -4.19 4.17 -13.22
N ILE A 115 -5.21 3.48 -12.72
CA ILE A 115 -5.12 2.17 -12.07
C ILE A 115 -5.34 1.11 -13.14
N TYR A 116 -4.43 0.14 -13.26
CA TYR A 116 -4.54 -1.02 -14.14
C TYR A 116 -4.42 -2.31 -13.35
N VAL A 117 -5.13 -3.34 -13.80
CA VAL A 117 -4.86 -4.71 -13.36
C VAL A 117 -3.61 -5.22 -14.08
N VAL A 118 -2.71 -5.83 -13.33
CA VAL A 118 -1.47 -6.41 -13.87
C VAL A 118 -1.51 -7.91 -13.66
N ASP A 119 -1.53 -8.63 -14.77
CA ASP A 119 -1.50 -10.09 -14.80
C ASP A 119 -0.19 -10.55 -15.46
N GLY A 120 0.59 -11.33 -14.73
CA GLY A 120 1.74 -12.08 -15.21
C GLY A 120 1.33 -13.41 -15.85
N THR A 121 2.26 -14.36 -15.93
CA THR A 121 2.10 -15.64 -16.63
C THR A 121 1.60 -16.79 -15.74
N ALA A 122 1.19 -16.50 -14.50
CA ALA A 122 0.60 -17.47 -13.55
C ALA A 122 1.51 -18.66 -13.21
N ASN A 123 2.82 -18.45 -13.16
CA ASN A 123 3.82 -19.51 -13.03
C ASN A 123 4.86 -19.23 -11.91
N PRO A 124 4.44 -18.91 -10.67
CA PRO A 124 5.38 -18.67 -9.59
C PRO A 124 6.32 -19.85 -9.41
N ILE A 125 7.61 -19.55 -9.22
CA ILE A 125 8.63 -20.56 -8.97
C ILE A 125 8.25 -21.35 -7.72
N LYS A 126 8.45 -22.68 -7.75
CA LYS A 126 8.12 -23.54 -6.61
C LYS A 126 8.79 -23.03 -5.33
N GLY A 127 7.98 -22.75 -4.31
CA GLY A 127 8.44 -22.26 -3.02
C GLY A 127 8.40 -20.74 -2.87
N THR A 128 8.15 -19.99 -3.95
CA THR A 128 7.86 -18.55 -3.87
C THR A 128 6.37 -18.30 -3.65
N ARG A 129 6.05 -17.14 -3.09
CA ARG A 129 4.67 -16.68 -2.87
C ARG A 129 4.52 -15.21 -3.25
N PRO A 130 3.32 -14.75 -3.62
CA PRO A 130 3.04 -13.33 -3.78
C PRO A 130 3.29 -12.57 -2.47
N ASP A 131 3.75 -11.32 -2.57
CA ASP A 131 4.06 -10.51 -1.39
C ASP A 131 2.86 -10.35 -0.44
N MET A 132 1.68 -10.10 -1.01
CA MET A 132 0.45 -9.92 -0.25
C MET A 132 0.10 -11.14 0.60
N ASP A 133 0.27 -12.35 0.05
CA ASP A 133 0.04 -13.59 0.78
C ASP A 133 0.95 -13.71 2.01
N MET A 134 2.23 -13.37 1.85
CA MET A 134 3.19 -13.42 2.94
C MET A 134 2.89 -12.35 3.99
N VAL A 135 2.52 -11.14 3.58
CA VAL A 135 2.12 -10.07 4.51
C VAL A 135 0.89 -10.46 5.32
N ILE A 136 -0.13 -11.01 4.68
CA ILE A 136 -1.35 -11.46 5.37
C ILE A 136 -1.02 -12.60 6.34
N ASP A 137 -0.28 -13.62 5.90
CA ASP A 137 0.08 -14.75 6.76
C ASP A 137 0.91 -14.33 7.97
N LYS A 138 1.94 -13.51 7.77
CA LYS A 138 2.80 -13.03 8.86
C LYS A 138 2.04 -12.04 9.74
N GLY A 139 1.16 -11.23 9.17
CA GLY A 139 0.25 -10.34 9.88
C GLY A 139 -0.67 -11.11 10.83
N LYS A 140 -1.37 -12.14 10.34
CA LYS A 140 -2.21 -13.02 11.17
C LYS A 140 -1.41 -13.68 12.29
N MET A 141 -0.25 -14.24 11.96
CA MET A 141 0.66 -14.87 12.91
C MET A 141 1.15 -13.90 14.00
N ILE A 142 1.43 -12.63 13.67
CA ILE A 142 1.82 -11.60 14.65
C ILE A 142 0.61 -11.22 15.51
N ALA A 143 -0.56 -11.01 14.90
CA ALA A 143 -1.78 -10.67 15.61
C ALA A 143 -2.14 -11.73 16.68
N GLU A 144 -2.11 -13.01 16.31
CA GLU A 144 -2.33 -14.13 17.24
C GLU A 144 -1.36 -14.12 18.43
N ARG A 145 -0.06 -13.91 18.17
CA ARG A 145 0.96 -13.85 19.23
C ARG A 145 0.79 -12.66 20.15
N LEU A 146 0.21 -11.58 19.67
CA LEU A 146 -0.10 -10.38 20.46
C LEU A 146 -1.47 -10.47 21.14
N GLY A 147 -2.21 -11.58 21.00
CA GLY A 147 -3.55 -11.74 21.54
C GLY A 147 -4.59 -10.83 20.87
N LEU A 148 -4.34 -10.44 19.62
CA LEU A 148 -5.25 -9.66 18.79
C LEU A 148 -6.15 -10.59 17.96
N ASP A 149 -7.29 -10.05 17.53
CA ASP A 149 -8.20 -10.74 16.63
C ASP A 149 -7.67 -10.69 15.19
N ALA A 150 -6.95 -11.74 14.80
CA ALA A 150 -6.30 -11.85 13.50
C ALA A 150 -7.31 -11.89 12.33
N ASP A 151 -8.46 -12.53 12.54
CA ASP A 151 -9.49 -12.65 11.51
C ASP A 151 -10.22 -11.33 11.30
N LYS A 152 -10.37 -10.51 12.35
CA LYS A 152 -10.87 -9.14 12.20
C LYS A 152 -9.88 -8.23 11.47
N ILE A 153 -8.57 -8.35 11.74
CA ILE A 153 -7.54 -7.49 11.12
C ILE A 153 -7.29 -7.90 9.66
N PHE A 154 -7.29 -9.20 9.38
CA PHE A 154 -7.05 -9.78 8.06
C PHE A 154 -8.21 -10.69 7.66
N PRO A 155 -9.40 -10.13 7.34
CA PRO A 155 -10.63 -10.89 7.04
C PRO A 155 -10.63 -11.49 5.63
N TYR A 156 -9.47 -11.91 5.15
CA TYR A 156 -9.28 -12.48 3.82
C TYR A 156 -9.14 -13.99 3.92
N GLU A 157 -9.81 -14.69 3.01
CA GLU A 157 -9.77 -16.14 2.89
C GLU A 157 -8.97 -16.55 1.66
N ARG A 158 -8.32 -17.71 1.74
CA ARG A 158 -7.64 -18.29 0.59
C ARG A 158 -8.66 -18.89 -0.36
N LYS A 159 -8.49 -18.66 -1.65
CA LYS A 159 -9.24 -19.38 -2.69
C LYS A 159 -8.80 -20.85 -2.74
N ALA A 160 -9.53 -21.65 -3.51
CA ALA A 160 -9.22 -23.07 -3.72
C ALA A 160 -7.81 -23.33 -4.30
N ASN A 161 -7.22 -22.35 -4.98
CA ASN A 161 -5.84 -22.43 -5.47
C ASN A 161 -4.78 -22.23 -4.37
N GLY A 162 -5.22 -21.97 -3.13
CA GLY A 162 -4.35 -21.81 -1.97
C GLY A 162 -3.76 -20.42 -1.82
N TYR A 163 -4.24 -19.39 -2.53
CA TYR A 163 -3.78 -17.99 -2.44
C TYR A 163 -4.92 -17.03 -2.07
N TYR A 164 -4.60 -15.86 -1.52
CA TYR A 164 -5.60 -14.81 -1.28
C TYR A 164 -5.97 -14.09 -2.59
N ASP A 165 -7.13 -13.45 -2.64
CA ASP A 165 -7.51 -12.59 -3.77
C ASP A 165 -7.00 -11.16 -3.60
N PRO A 166 -6.13 -10.64 -4.49
CA PRO A 166 -5.75 -9.23 -4.46
C PRO A 166 -6.96 -8.30 -4.68
N GLU A 167 -7.99 -8.77 -5.38
CA GLU A 167 -9.19 -7.96 -5.60
C GLU A 167 -10.00 -7.74 -4.31
N ASP A 168 -9.99 -8.69 -3.36
CA ASP A 168 -10.69 -8.52 -2.09
C ASP A 168 -10.06 -7.41 -1.24
N VAL A 169 -8.72 -7.38 -1.20
CA VAL A 169 -7.99 -6.28 -0.57
C VAL A 169 -8.21 -4.96 -1.31
N PHE A 170 -8.32 -5.00 -2.65
CA PHE A 170 -8.62 -3.81 -3.45
C PHE A 170 -10.03 -3.25 -3.16
N ARG A 171 -11.04 -4.11 -2.90
CA ARG A 171 -12.37 -3.65 -2.46
C ARG A 171 -12.29 -2.90 -1.13
N GLU A 172 -11.51 -3.38 -0.16
CA GLU A 172 -11.27 -2.68 1.10
C GLU A 172 -10.56 -1.34 0.89
N PHE A 173 -9.58 -1.28 -0.01
CA PHE A 173 -8.92 -0.03 -0.39
C PHE A 173 -9.91 0.98 -0.99
N ILE A 174 -10.83 0.53 -1.85
CA ILE A 174 -11.89 1.39 -2.41
C ILE A 174 -12.80 1.92 -1.30
N ARG A 175 -13.24 1.06 -0.36
CA ARG A 175 -14.09 1.50 0.79
C ARG A 175 -13.36 2.53 1.66
N ALA A 176 -12.09 2.29 1.97
CA ALA A 176 -11.26 3.22 2.74
C ALA A 176 -11.18 4.61 2.08
N SER A 177 -11.16 4.66 0.75
CA SER A 177 -11.01 5.90 -0.03
C SER A 177 -12.24 6.83 -0.02
N GLU A 178 -13.40 6.39 0.48
CA GLU A 178 -14.66 7.15 0.44
C GLU A 178 -14.52 8.59 0.94
N GLY A 179 -15.03 9.58 0.21
CA GLY A 179 -14.98 10.98 0.61
C GLY A 179 -13.57 11.59 0.65
N SER A 180 -12.54 10.85 0.21
CA SER A 180 -11.20 11.41 0.02
C SER A 180 -11.03 12.00 -1.38
N ASP A 181 -9.96 12.76 -1.53
CA ASP A 181 -9.44 13.26 -2.80
C ASP A 181 -9.11 12.15 -3.82
N ALA A 182 -8.96 10.91 -3.35
CA ALA A 182 -8.69 9.72 -4.15
C ALA A 182 -9.86 8.72 -4.15
N ASP A 183 -11.08 9.17 -3.84
CA ASP A 183 -12.28 8.32 -3.75
C ASP A 183 -12.51 7.49 -5.02
N LEU A 184 -12.64 6.17 -4.83
CA LEU A 184 -12.88 5.16 -5.87
C LEU A 184 -14.25 4.45 -5.71
N THR A 185 -15.10 4.89 -4.78
CA THR A 185 -16.35 4.19 -4.40
C THR A 185 -17.32 4.01 -5.56
N GLY A 186 -17.20 4.83 -6.61
CA GLY A 186 -17.92 4.64 -7.86
C GLY A 186 -17.71 3.26 -8.49
N ILE A 187 -16.52 2.66 -8.33
CA ILE A 187 -16.23 1.30 -8.82
C ILE A 187 -17.11 0.26 -8.13
N LEU A 188 -17.30 0.36 -6.80
CA LEU A 188 -18.18 -0.54 -6.05
C LEU A 188 -19.65 -0.28 -6.37
N GLN A 189 -20.03 0.97 -6.64
CA GLN A 189 -21.39 1.28 -7.09
C GLN A 189 -21.68 0.63 -8.45
N VAL A 190 -20.72 0.62 -9.38
CA VAL A 190 -20.86 -0.10 -10.66
C VAL A 190 -20.95 -1.61 -10.45
N GLU A 191 -20.15 -2.18 -9.55
CA GLU A 191 -20.23 -3.60 -9.18
C GLU A 191 -21.65 -3.94 -8.70
N GLY A 192 -22.21 -3.17 -7.76
CA GLY A 192 -23.58 -3.37 -7.27
C GLY A 192 -24.67 -3.20 -8.35
N GLN A 193 -24.46 -2.33 -9.35
CA GLN A 193 -25.42 -2.08 -10.42
C GLN A 193 -25.36 -3.10 -11.57
N THR A 194 -24.18 -3.67 -11.82
CA THR A 194 -23.92 -4.44 -13.05
C THR A 194 -23.44 -5.86 -12.80
N GLY A 195 -23.02 -6.17 -11.58
CA GLY A 195 -22.34 -7.41 -11.23
C GLY A 195 -20.88 -7.50 -11.69
N LYS A 196 -20.36 -6.48 -12.39
CA LYS A 196 -18.96 -6.46 -12.86
C LYS A 196 -18.03 -6.12 -11.70
N SER A 197 -17.12 -7.02 -11.39
CA SER A 197 -16.08 -6.83 -10.38
C SER A 197 -15.17 -5.63 -10.70
N PRO A 198 -14.52 -5.01 -9.70
CA PRO A 198 -13.55 -3.94 -9.91
C PRO A 198 -12.51 -4.23 -11.01
N TYR A 199 -11.94 -5.44 -11.04
CA TYR A 199 -10.92 -5.84 -11.99
C TYR A 199 -11.51 -6.04 -13.40
N GLU A 200 -12.72 -6.57 -13.53
CA GLU A 200 -13.42 -6.62 -14.82
C GLU A 200 -13.63 -5.21 -15.39
N GLN A 201 -14.12 -4.28 -14.56
CA GLN A 201 -14.30 -2.88 -14.97
C GLN A 201 -12.97 -2.25 -15.42
N ILE A 202 -11.91 -2.41 -14.63
CA ILE A 202 -10.58 -1.87 -14.95
C ILE A 202 -10.03 -2.48 -16.26
N ARG A 203 -10.22 -3.78 -16.50
CA ARG A 203 -9.77 -4.43 -17.74
C ARG A 203 -10.55 -3.95 -18.96
N GLU A 204 -11.88 -3.88 -18.87
CA GLU A 204 -12.74 -3.42 -19.97
C GLU A 204 -12.44 -1.96 -20.37
N LEU A 205 -12.28 -1.09 -19.38
CA LEU A 205 -12.00 0.33 -19.58
C LEU A 205 -10.54 0.64 -19.90
N ARG A 206 -9.66 -0.38 -19.86
CA ARG A 206 -8.20 -0.22 -19.99
C ARG A 206 -7.67 0.79 -18.99
N GLY A 207 -8.04 0.59 -17.74
CA GLY A 207 -7.66 1.41 -16.61
C GLY A 207 -8.71 2.43 -16.20
N ILE A 208 -8.77 2.73 -14.90
CA ILE A 208 -9.63 3.77 -14.33
C ILE A 208 -8.74 4.86 -13.72
N GLN A 209 -9.00 6.12 -14.07
CA GLN A 209 -8.21 7.26 -13.63
C GLN A 209 -8.81 7.88 -12.35
N TRP A 210 -8.11 7.78 -11.22
CA TRP A 210 -8.65 8.20 -9.92
C TRP A 210 -8.66 9.73 -9.77
N PRO A 211 -9.67 10.35 -9.15
CA PRO A 211 -10.78 9.72 -8.42
C PRO A 211 -11.92 9.25 -9.35
N ALA A 212 -12.69 8.31 -8.85
CA ALA A 212 -13.92 7.80 -9.43
C ALA A 212 -15.01 7.65 -8.33
N PRO A 213 -15.55 8.76 -7.79
CA PRO A 213 -16.41 8.75 -6.59
C PRO A 213 -17.86 8.32 -6.87
N THR A 214 -18.29 8.29 -8.14
CA THR A 214 -19.65 7.91 -8.53
C THR A 214 -19.63 6.85 -9.61
N ALA A 215 -20.69 6.04 -9.68
CA ALA A 215 -20.85 5.03 -10.72
C ALA A 215 -20.74 5.63 -12.13
N GLU A 216 -21.29 6.84 -12.33
CA GLU A 216 -21.25 7.53 -13.61
C GLU A 216 -19.82 7.85 -14.04
N ILE A 217 -18.99 8.37 -13.12
CA ILE A 217 -17.58 8.68 -13.40
C ILE A 217 -16.78 7.39 -13.61
N ALA A 218 -17.01 6.36 -12.79
CA ALA A 218 -16.31 5.09 -12.90
C ALA A 218 -16.58 4.38 -14.24
N LYS A 219 -17.84 4.35 -14.70
CA LYS A 219 -18.24 3.77 -16.00
C LYS A 219 -17.54 4.42 -17.20
N HIS A 220 -17.15 5.69 -17.07
CA HIS A 220 -16.46 6.44 -18.11
C HIS A 220 -14.93 6.46 -17.94
N GLY A 221 -14.37 5.55 -17.14
CA GLY A 221 -12.92 5.42 -16.99
C GLY A 221 -12.31 6.37 -15.96
N GLY A 222 -13.13 6.97 -15.10
CA GLY A 222 -12.66 7.84 -14.00
C GLY A 222 -12.61 9.32 -14.37
N THR A 223 -11.89 10.11 -13.56
CA THR A 223 -11.74 11.55 -13.76
C THR A 223 -10.50 11.85 -14.60
N GLU A 224 -10.71 12.19 -15.88
CA GLU A 224 -9.62 12.49 -16.82
C GLU A 224 -8.73 13.65 -16.35
N ARG A 225 -9.33 14.76 -15.92
CA ARG A 225 -8.60 15.97 -15.48
C ARG A 225 -9.02 16.39 -14.08
N ARG A 226 -8.17 16.07 -13.10
CA ARG A 226 -8.41 16.42 -11.69
C ARG A 226 -8.08 17.87 -11.35
N TYR A 227 -7.04 18.45 -11.97
CA TYR A 227 -6.46 19.73 -11.57
C TYR A 227 -6.93 20.93 -12.41
N MET A 228 -8.09 20.89 -13.08
CA MET A 228 -8.55 21.99 -13.96
C MET A 228 -8.69 23.35 -13.26
N ARG A 229 -8.83 23.39 -11.93
CA ARG A 229 -8.83 24.65 -11.15
C ARG A 229 -7.43 25.22 -10.89
N GLN A 230 -6.39 24.45 -11.16
CA GLN A 230 -5.02 24.92 -11.31
C GLN A 230 -4.73 25.22 -12.78
N GLU A 231 -5.69 25.64 -13.60
CA GLU A 231 -5.46 26.16 -14.96
C GLU A 231 -6.40 27.35 -15.22
N GLY A 232 -6.64 28.19 -14.21
CA GLY A 232 -7.41 29.43 -14.34
C GLY A 232 -6.62 30.53 -15.09
N PRO A 233 -7.19 31.72 -15.33
CA PRO A 233 -6.43 32.85 -15.85
C PRO A 233 -5.34 33.20 -14.83
N TRP A 234 -4.12 32.77 -15.10
CA TRP A 234 -2.97 33.02 -14.25
C TRP A 234 -2.49 34.45 -14.47
N PRO A 235 -2.39 35.27 -13.42
CA PRO A 235 -1.74 36.58 -13.50
C PRO A 235 -0.22 36.46 -13.71
N GLY A 236 0.37 35.29 -13.48
CA GLY A 236 1.82 35.03 -13.51
C GLY A 236 2.18 33.55 -13.74
N LYS A 237 3.42 33.14 -13.42
CA LYS A 237 3.82 31.72 -13.56
C LYS A 237 3.05 30.86 -12.55
N PRO A 238 2.34 29.80 -12.98
CA PRO A 238 1.50 28.93 -12.14
C PRO A 238 2.18 28.36 -10.89
N TYR A 239 3.50 28.26 -10.93
CA TYR A 239 4.27 27.48 -9.98
C TYR A 239 4.24 28.02 -8.54
N SER A 240 3.98 29.32 -8.35
CA SER A 240 3.82 29.92 -7.01
C SER A 240 2.47 29.61 -6.36
N ASP A 241 1.50 29.22 -7.17
CA ASP A 241 0.08 29.11 -6.78
C ASP A 241 -0.36 27.66 -6.58
N PHE A 242 0.48 26.68 -6.96
CA PHE A 242 0.35 25.33 -6.45
C PHE A 242 0.53 25.38 -4.93
N ARG A 243 -0.34 24.69 -4.19
CA ARG A 243 -0.16 24.51 -2.75
C ARG A 243 1.26 24.02 -2.48
N THR A 244 2.06 24.88 -1.88
CA THR A 244 3.30 24.47 -1.22
C THR A 244 2.94 23.57 -0.03
N PRO A 245 3.83 22.63 0.34
CA PRO A 245 3.60 21.61 1.37
C PRO A 245 3.05 22.14 2.70
#